data_AF-A0A5Q3QMA5-F1
#
_entry.id   AF-A0A5Q3QMA5-F1
#
_cell.length_a   1.000
_cell.length_b   1.000
_cell.length_c   1.000
_cell.angle_alpha   90.00
_cell.angle_beta   90.00
_cell.angle_gamma   90.00
#
_symmetry.space_group_name_H-M   'P 1'
#
loop_
_entity.id
_entity.type
_entity.pdbx_description
1 polymer ?
#
loop_
_entity_poly.entity_id
_entity_poly.type
_entity_poly.pdbx_seq_one_letter_code
_entity_poly.pdbx_strand_id
1 'polypeptide(L)'
;MVTRKLKPAKVLQLARKAAREHGASIEEDPARGKGSHRLFHVRDRETGDHLASFTLTGHQRELSWMVLRSIETQLASIFGEKWMEEK
;
A
#
# COMPACT_ATOMS: atom_id res chain seq x y z
N MET A 1 16.19 -3.40 -0.87
CA MET A 1 15.90 -1.99 -1.18
C MET A 1 15.04 -1.91 -2.42
N VAL A 2 13.87 -1.24 -2.35
CA VAL A 2 13.09 -0.87 -3.54
C VAL A 2 13.86 0.18 -4.36
N THR A 3 14.71 -0.28 -5.29
CA THR A 3 15.44 0.58 -6.25
C THR A 3 14.62 0.90 -7.51
N ARG A 4 13.37 0.42 -7.59
CA ARG A 4 12.54 0.50 -8.79
C ARG A 4 11.61 1.72 -8.75
N LYS A 5 11.50 2.40 -9.87
CA LYS A 5 10.44 3.38 -10.12
C LYS A 5 9.13 2.63 -10.32
N LEU A 6 8.27 2.64 -9.31
CA LEU A 6 6.97 1.96 -9.37
C LEU A 6 5.86 2.96 -9.65
N LYS A 7 4.95 2.59 -10.56
CA LYS A 7 3.68 3.30 -10.73
C LYS A 7 2.77 2.99 -9.53
N PRO A 8 1.92 3.94 -9.10
CA PRO A 8 0.96 3.72 -8.02
C PRO A 8 0.12 2.45 -8.19
N ALA A 9 -0.36 2.18 -9.40
CA ALA A 9 -1.13 0.97 -9.69
C ALA A 9 -0.38 -0.33 -9.33
N LYS A 10 0.93 -0.40 -9.60
CA LYS A 10 1.76 -1.57 -9.26
C LYS A 10 2.00 -1.66 -7.75
N VAL A 11 2.20 -0.53 -7.06
CA VAL A 11 2.30 -0.51 -5.59
C VAL A 11 1.02 -1.03 -4.96
N LEU A 12 -0.14 -0.57 -5.40
CA LEU A 12 -1.43 -1.06 -4.90
C LEU A 12 -1.63 -2.54 -5.20
N GLN A 13 -1.20 -3.02 -6.37
CA GLN A 13 -1.26 -4.44 -6.72
C GLN A 13 -0.39 -5.28 -5.77
N LEU A 14 0.85 -4.86 -5.51
CA LEU A 14 1.76 -5.54 -4.58
C LEU A 14 1.18 -5.52 -3.16
N ALA A 15 0.67 -4.37 -2.71
CA ALA A 15 0.08 -4.23 -1.38
C ALA A 15 -1.13 -5.15 -1.22
N ARG A 16 -2.00 -5.25 -2.23
CA ARG A 16 -3.15 -6.17 -2.22
C ARG A 16 -2.72 -7.63 -2.25
N LYS A 17 -1.60 -7.96 -2.90
CA LYS A 17 -1.06 -9.32 -2.89
C LYS A 17 -0.55 -9.67 -1.49
N ALA A 18 0.31 -8.83 -0.92
CA ALA A 18 0.84 -9.00 0.43
C ALA A 18 -0.28 -9.05 1.49
N ALA A 19 -1.28 -8.17 1.40
CA ALA A 19 -2.44 -8.21 2.29
C ALA A 19 -3.13 -9.58 2.25
N ARG A 20 -3.39 -10.14 1.07
CA ARG A 20 -4.04 -11.45 0.95
C ARG A 20 -3.20 -12.58 1.55
N GLU A 21 -1.88 -12.53 1.38
CA GLU A 21 -0.96 -13.53 1.96
C GLU A 21 -0.96 -13.47 3.49
N HIS A 22 -1.24 -12.30 4.07
CA HIS A 22 -1.28 -12.05 5.51
C HIS A 22 -2.71 -12.01 6.09
N GLY A 23 -3.71 -12.51 5.36
CA GLY A 23 -5.10 -12.55 5.87
C GLY A 23 -5.77 -11.17 5.99
N ALA A 24 -5.26 -10.16 5.32
CA ALA A 24 -5.80 -8.81 5.28
C ALA A 24 -6.45 -8.46 3.92
N SER A 25 -7.29 -7.43 3.90
CA SER A 25 -7.86 -6.80 2.71
C SER A 25 -7.45 -5.32 2.66
N ILE A 26 -7.44 -4.75 1.45
CA ILE A 26 -7.19 -3.32 1.25
C ILE A 26 -8.39 -2.69 0.55
N GLU A 27 -8.97 -1.71 1.21
CA GLU A 27 -10.15 -0.97 0.75
C GLU A 27 -9.77 0.50 0.49
N GLU A 28 -10.31 1.07 -0.58
CA GLU A 28 -10.20 2.51 -0.81
C GLU A 28 -11.24 3.25 0.02
N ASP A 29 -10.86 4.36 0.65
CA ASP A 29 -11.78 5.29 1.29
C ASP A 29 -12.16 6.40 0.30
N PRO A 30 -13.33 6.32 -0.36
CA PRO A 30 -13.72 7.32 -1.35
C PRO A 30 -14.05 8.68 -0.72
N ALA A 31 -14.34 8.73 0.58
CA ALA A 31 -14.65 9.97 1.29
C ALA A 31 -13.38 10.73 1.72
N ARG A 32 -12.24 10.04 1.82
CA ARG A 32 -10.96 10.62 2.27
C ARG A 32 -9.92 10.57 1.16
N GLY A 33 -10.06 11.47 0.18
CA GLY A 33 -9.04 11.74 -0.83
C GLY A 33 -8.97 13.22 -1.18
N LYS A 34 -7.77 13.80 -1.22
CA LYS A 34 -7.57 15.21 -1.62
C LYS A 34 -6.86 15.27 -2.97
N GLY A 35 -7.57 15.78 -3.98
CA GLY A 35 -7.07 15.90 -5.34
C GLY A 35 -6.66 14.53 -5.91
N SER A 36 -5.38 14.38 -6.24
CA SER A 36 -4.85 13.12 -6.75
C SER A 36 -4.51 12.09 -5.67
N HIS A 37 -4.63 12.38 -4.37
CA HIS A 37 -4.31 11.39 -3.32
C HIS A 37 -5.56 10.60 -2.93
N ARG A 38 -5.41 9.28 -2.84
CA ARG A 38 -6.41 8.32 -2.35
C ARG A 38 -5.92 7.71 -1.04
N LEU A 39 -6.82 7.55 -0.07
CA LEU A 39 -6.55 6.84 1.18
C LEU A 39 -6.98 5.38 1.03
N PHE A 40 -6.14 4.47 1.50
CA PHE A 40 -6.42 3.05 1.55
C PHE A 40 -6.34 2.57 3.00
N HIS A 41 -7.33 1.76 3.40
CA HIS A 41 -7.36 1.08 4.69
C HIS A 41 -6.98 -0.37 4.50
N VAL A 42 -6.03 -0.85 5.29
CA VAL A 42 -5.72 -2.26 5.47
C VAL A 42 -6.58 -2.76 6.62
N ARG A 43 -7.42 -3.74 6.36
CA ARG A 43 -8.29 -4.36 7.37
C ARG A 43 -7.97 -5.84 7.50
N ASP A 44 -8.10 -6.36 8.70
CA ASP A 44 -8.07 -7.79 8.92
C ASP A 44 -9.30 -8.42 8.24
N ARG A 45 -9.11 -9.51 7.50
CA ARG A 45 -10.18 -10.11 6.71
C ARG A 45 -11.17 -10.90 7.55
N GLU A 46 -10.76 -11.39 8.72
CA GLU A 46 -11.58 -12.23 9.58
C GLU A 46 -12.45 -11.36 10.51
N THR A 47 -11.82 -10.41 11.18
CA THR A 47 -12.45 -9.53 12.18
C THR A 47 -13.00 -8.24 11.57
N GLY A 48 -12.46 -7.79 10.44
CA GLY A 48 -12.76 -6.48 9.85
C GLY A 48 -12.03 -5.32 10.54
N ASP A 49 -11.14 -5.62 11.50
CA ASP A 49 -10.42 -4.63 12.29
C ASP A 49 -9.47 -3.80 11.44
N HIS A 50 -9.31 -2.53 11.81
CA HIS A 50 -8.37 -1.64 11.14
C HIS A 50 -6.93 -1.96 11.54
N LEU A 51 -6.11 -2.37 10.58
CA LEU A 51 -4.69 -2.69 10.81
C LEU A 51 -3.78 -1.50 10.50
N ALA A 52 -4.03 -0.79 9.39
CA ALA A 52 -3.29 0.41 9.02
C ALA A 52 -4.03 1.22 7.95
N SER A 53 -3.58 2.44 7.72
CA SER A 53 -3.94 3.22 6.53
C SER A 53 -2.72 3.78 5.85
N PHE A 54 -2.79 3.90 4.53
CA PHE A 54 -1.74 4.54 3.74
C PHE A 54 -2.36 5.35 2.60
N THR A 55 -1.68 6.41 2.20
CA THR A 55 -2.10 7.24 1.07
C THR A 55 -1.29 6.90 -0.17
N LEU A 56 -1.96 6.88 -1.32
CA LEU A 56 -1.31 6.68 -2.60
C LEU A 56 -1.84 7.70 -3.62
N THR A 57 -0.95 8.27 -4.42
CA THR A 57 -1.35 9.17 -5.51
C THR A 57 -1.97 8.38 -6.66
N GLY A 58 -3.10 8.81 -7.19
CA GLY A 58 -3.77 8.27 -8.37
C GLY A 58 -3.24 8.80 -9.71
N HIS A 59 -2.14 9.55 -9.74
CA HIS A 59 -1.53 9.97 -11.00
C HIS A 59 -0.75 8.81 -11.66
N GLN A 60 -0.61 8.84 -12.98
CA GLN A 60 0.08 7.78 -13.72
C GLN A 60 1.62 7.86 -13.69
N ARG A 61 2.18 8.89 -13.04
CA ARG A 61 3.63 9.07 -12.89
C ARG A 61 4.20 8.09 -11.87
N GLU A 62 5.44 7.71 -12.08
CA GLU A 62 6.20 6.89 -11.15
C GLU A 62 6.39 7.61 -9.80
N LEU A 63 6.34 6.84 -8.72
CA LEU A 63 6.56 7.36 -7.38
C LEU A 63 8.04 7.57 -7.12
N SER A 64 8.36 8.60 -6.34
CA SER A 64 9.73 8.82 -5.88
C SER A 64 10.13 7.71 -4.91
N TRP A 65 11.43 7.44 -4.85
CA TRP A 65 11.99 6.45 -3.93
C TRP A 65 11.58 6.72 -2.47
N MET A 66 11.53 7.98 -2.04
CA MET A 66 11.10 8.34 -0.69
C MET A 66 9.65 7.95 -0.41
N VAL A 67 8.74 8.13 -1.38
CA VAL A 67 7.34 7.72 -1.23
C VAL A 67 7.23 6.20 -1.12
N LEU A 68 7.95 5.47 -1.98
CA LEU A 68 7.97 4.00 -1.94
C LEU A 68 8.50 3.48 -0.61
N ARG A 69 9.63 4.03 -0.12
CA ARG A 69 10.22 3.66 1.17
C ARG A 69 9.29 3.97 2.34
N SER A 70 8.61 5.11 2.30
CA SER A 70 7.64 5.50 3.34
C SER A 70 6.49 4.50 3.43
N ILE A 71 5.90 4.13 2.28
CA ILE A 71 4.81 3.13 2.22
C ILE A 71 5.31 1.75 2.64
N GLU A 72 6.50 1.34 2.19
CA GLU A 72 7.11 0.06 2.58
C GLU A 72 7.27 -0.03 4.09
N THR A 73 7.82 1.02 4.71
CA THR A 73 8.07 1.07 6.16
C THR A 73 6.77 1.10 6.96
N GLN A 74 5.76 1.85 6.51
CA GLN A 74 4.46 1.91 7.19
C GLN A 74 3.75 0.55 7.24
N LEU A 75 3.87 -0.24 6.18
CA LEU A 75 3.19 -1.54 6.06
C LEU A 75 4.07 -2.72 6.52
N ALA A 76 5.35 -2.48 6.86
CA ALA A 76 6.28 -3.53 7.27
C ALA A 76 5.85 -4.23 8.58
N SER A 77 5.13 -3.54 9.47
CA SER A 77 4.58 -4.16 10.69
C SER A 77 3.52 -5.23 10.41
N ILE A 78 2.88 -5.18 9.23
CA ILE A 78 1.82 -6.11 8.83
C ILE A 78 2.38 -7.16 7.85
N PHE A 79 3.09 -6.71 6.81
CA PHE A 79 3.54 -7.56 5.71
C PHE A 79 4.98 -8.07 5.85
N GLY A 80 5.70 -7.64 6.89
CA GLY A 80 7.12 -7.91 7.06
C GLY A 80 8.01 -6.98 6.22
N GLU A 81 9.32 -7.08 6.42
CA GLU A 81 10.28 -6.28 5.65
C GLU A 81 10.33 -6.70 4.18
N LYS A 82 10.61 -5.73 3.29
CA LYS A 82 10.81 -5.96 1.85
C LYS A 82 9.63 -6.61 1.12
N TRP A 83 8.41 -6.47 1.63
CA TRP A 83 7.20 -7.00 0.98
C TRP A 83 6.95 -6.44 -0.43
N MET A 84 7.56 -5.30 -0.78
CA MET A 84 7.51 -4.74 -2.15
C MET A 84 8.52 -5.37 -3.12
N GLU A 85 9.44 -6.21 -2.66
CA GLU A 85 10.38 -6.93 -3.51
C GLU A 85 9.71 -8.22 -4.01
N GLU A 86 9.33 -8.25 -5.30
CA GLU A 86 8.95 -9.51 -5.96
C GLU A 86 10.16 -10.47 -5.92
N LYS A 87 10.06 -11.55 -5.13
CA LYS A 87 10.95 -12.71 -5.20
C LYS A 87 10.81 -13.43 -6.54
#